data_AF-A0AAW6WPF4-F1
#
_entry.id   AF-A0AAW6WPF4-F1
#
_cell.length_a   1.000
_cell.length_b   1.000
_cell.length_c   1.000
_cell.angle_alpha   90.00
_cell.angle_beta   90.00
_cell.angle_gamma   90.00
#
_symmetry.space_group_name_H-M   'P 1'
#
loop_
_entity.id
_entity.type
_entity.pdbx_description
1 polymer ?
#
loop_
_entity_poly.entity_id
_entity_poly.type
_entity_poly.pdbx_seq_one_letter_code
_entity_poly.pdbx_strand_id
1 'polypeptide(L)' 'GAMFLSGAMMLDWLAVKHGDQRLADAAGLIEAAVEHTLSTKIAVPMEYGGSANCAEMTRSVIGALGAVRKEVA' A
#
# COMPACT_ATOMS: atom_id res chain seq x y z
N GLY A 1 -0.50 1.71 9.18
CA GLY A 1 -0.04 2.28 7.89
C GLY A 1 1.47 2.33 7.77
N ALA A 2 2.16 2.88 8.77
CA ALA A 2 3.60 3.20 8.72
C ALA A 2 4.50 2.08 8.14
N MET A 3 4.33 0.82 8.57
CA MET A 3 5.18 -0.28 8.10
C MET A 3 5.06 -0.57 6.60
N PHE A 4 3.88 -0.38 5.99
CA PHE A 4 3.72 -0.53 4.54
C PHE A 4 4.49 0.56 3.79
N LEU A 5 4.37 1.81 4.25
CA LEU A 5 5.05 2.95 3.63
C LEU A 5 6.56 2.89 3.82
N SER A 6 7.05 2.41 4.97
CA SER A 6 8.47 2.12 5.15
C SER A 6 8.99 1.11 4.11
N GLY A 7 8.22 0.06 3.82
CA GLY A 7 8.56 -0.89 2.76
C GLY A 7 8.54 -0.27 1.37
N ALA A 8 7.53 0.55 1.05
CA ALA A 8 7.44 1.27 -0.21
C ALA A 8 8.64 2.22 -0.43
N MET A 9 9.00 3.03 0.58
CA MET A 9 10.16 3.91 0.53
C MET A 9 11.47 3.15 0.31
N MET A 10 11.63 1.96 0.91
CA MET A 10 12.81 1.11 0.67
C MET A 10 12.86 0.60 -0.77
N LEU A 11 11.72 0.21 -1.35
CA LEU A 11 11.64 -0.21 -2.74
C LEU A 11 11.95 0.93 -3.70
N ASP A 12 11.41 2.13 -3.45
CA ASP A 12 11.69 3.33 -4.25
C ASP A 12 13.18 3.70 -4.19
N TRP A 13 13.79 3.64 -3.00
CA TRP A 13 15.23 3.83 -2.87
C TRP A 13 16.05 2.77 -3.64
N LEU A 14 15.63 1.50 -3.59
CA LEU A 14 16.28 0.43 -4.37
C LEU A 14 16.10 0.64 -5.88
N ALA A 15 14.97 1.19 -6.33
CA ALA A 15 14.72 1.54 -7.71
C ALA A 15 15.76 2.54 -8.22
N VAL A 16 15.99 3.62 -7.47
CA VAL A 16 17.01 4.63 -7.78
C VAL A 16 18.42 4.02 -7.74
N LYS A 17 18.71 3.23 -6.70
CA LYS A 17 20.05 2.63 -6.51
C LYS A 17 20.42 1.65 -7.63
N HIS A 18 19.45 0.91 -8.16
CA HIS A 18 19.69 -0.15 -9.14
C HIS A 18 19.23 0.20 -10.57
N GLY A 19 18.57 1.34 -10.76
CA GLY A 19 17.99 1.71 -12.05
C GLY A 19 16.84 0.79 -12.49
N ASP A 20 16.09 0.21 -11.55
CA ASP A 20 15.02 -0.75 -11.84
C ASP A 20 13.65 -0.14 -11.61
N GLN A 21 12.98 0.24 -12.69
CA GLN A 21 11.66 0.85 -12.69
C GLN A 21 10.59 -0.05 -12.04
N ARG A 22 10.75 -1.38 -12.08
CA ARG A 22 9.76 -2.31 -11.49
C ARG A 22 9.66 -2.14 -9.98
N LEU A 23 10.75 -1.71 -9.32
CA LEU A 23 10.77 -1.46 -7.88
C LEU A 23 10.02 -0.16 -7.53
N ALA A 24 10.15 0.87 -8.36
CA ALA A 24 9.39 2.11 -8.21
C ALA A 24 7.89 1.87 -8.45
N ASP A 25 7.55 1.12 -9.49
CA ASP A 25 6.16 0.74 -9.79
C ASP A 25 5.55 -0.07 -8.63
N ALA A 26 6.32 -1.00 -8.04
CA ALA A 26 5.88 -1.77 -6.88
C ALA A 26 5.69 -0.89 -5.62
N ALA A 27 6.57 0.09 -5.39
CA ALA A 27 6.41 1.06 -4.30
C ALA A 27 5.10 1.85 -4.46
N GLY A 28 4.85 2.39 -5.66
CA GLY A 28 3.63 3.12 -5.98
C GLY A 28 2.36 2.28 -5.82
N LEU A 29 2.39 1.00 -6.20
CA LEU A 29 1.25 0.09 -5.98
C LEU A 29 0.94 -0.13 -4.50
N ILE A 30 1.96 -0.22 -3.64
CA ILE A 30 1.76 -0.36 -2.18
C ILE A 30 1.14 0.91 -1.60
N GLU A 31 1.65 2.09 -1.99
CA GLU A 31 1.11 3.38 -1.55
C GLU A 31 -0.35 3.54 -1.96
N ALA A 32 -0.65 3.30 -3.24
CA ALA A 32 -2.00 3.36 -3.77
C ALA A 32 -2.94 2.35 -3.08
N ALA A 33 -2.49 1.13 -2.79
CA ALA A 33 -3.32 0.14 -2.10
C ALA A 33 -3.66 0.54 -0.65
N VAL A 34 -2.72 1.17 0.06
CA VAL A 34 -2.95 1.72 1.40
C VAL A 34 -3.94 2.89 1.33
N GLU A 35 -3.74 3.81 0.39
CA GLU A 35 -4.63 4.94 0.16
C GLU A 35 -6.05 4.47 -0.20
N HIS A 36 -6.18 3.53 -1.13
CA HIS A 36 -7.46 2.95 -1.53
C HIS A 36 -8.16 2.30 -0.34
N THR A 37 -7.46 1.50 0.46
CA THR A 37 -8.03 0.83 1.64
C THR A 37 -8.60 1.81 2.66
N LEU A 38 -7.89 2.92 2.91
CA LEU A 38 -8.30 3.94 3.88
C LEU A 38 -9.39 4.86 3.32
N SER A 39 -9.24 5.37 2.09
CA SER A 39 -10.17 6.32 1.46
C SER A 39 -11.55 5.71 1.22
N THR A 40 -11.61 4.43 0.85
CA THR A 40 -12.86 3.67 0.67
C THR A 40 -13.40 3.06 1.96
N LYS A 41 -12.68 3.21 3.07
CA LYS A 41 -13.00 2.65 4.39
C LYS A 41 -13.17 1.12 4.39
N ILE A 42 -12.50 0.39 3.50
CA ILE A 42 -12.49 -1.09 3.49
C ILE A 42 -11.97 -1.63 4.84
N ALA A 43 -10.91 -1.02 5.36
CA ALA A 43 -10.39 -1.29 6.69
C ALA A 43 -9.83 -0.01 7.31
N VAL A 44 -10.36 0.37 8.47
CA VAL A 44 -9.94 1.57 9.20
C VAL A 44 -9.46 1.13 10.60
N PRO A 45 -8.17 1.33 10.93
CA PRO A 45 -7.65 1.07 12.27
C PRO A 45 -8.33 1.91 13.37
N MET A 46 -8.25 1.45 14.61
CA MET A 46 -8.84 2.15 15.77
C MET A 46 -8.30 3.57 15.99
N GLU A 47 -7.03 3.81 15.67
CA GLU A 47 -6.41 5.15 15.76
C GLU A 47 -7.04 6.18 14.81
N TYR A 48 -7.74 5.72 13.77
CA TYR A 48 -8.50 6.54 12.81
C TYR A 48 -10.02 6.42 13.02
N GLY A 49 -10.46 5.90 14.16
CA GLY A 49 -11.88 5.77 14.52
C GLY A 49 -12.60 4.56 13.94
N GLY A 50 -11.87 3.56 13.41
CA GLY A 50 -12.44 2.29 12.98
C GLY A 50 -12.24 1.15 13.98
N SER A 51 -12.37 -0.09 13.52
CA SER A 51 -12.24 -1.31 14.34
C SER A 51 -11.31 -2.35 13.74
N ALA A 52 -10.68 -2.06 12.59
CA ALA A 52 -9.87 -3.04 11.89
C ALA A 52 -8.61 -3.40 12.70
N ASN A 53 -8.40 -4.69 12.93
CA ASN A 53 -7.17 -5.19 13.53
C ASN A 53 -6.03 -5.28 12.49
N CYS A 54 -4.82 -5.56 12.97
CA CYS A 54 -3.62 -5.62 12.12
C CYS A 54 -3.76 -6.64 10.97
N ALA A 55 -4.36 -7.80 11.24
CA ALA A 55 -4.51 -8.85 10.24
C ALA A 55 -5.57 -8.47 9.18
N GLU A 56 -6.66 -7.83 9.59
CA GLU A 56 -7.69 -7.30 8.68
C GLU A 56 -7.14 -6.17 7.81
N MET A 57 -6.38 -5.25 8.40
CA MET A 57 -5.69 -4.20 7.65
C MET A 57 -4.75 -4.80 6.60
N THR A 58 -3.94 -5.78 6.99
CA THR A 58 -3.00 -6.47 6.09
C THR A 58 -3.70 -7.16 4.93
N ARG A 59 -4.75 -7.94 5.21
CA ARG A 59 -5.53 -8.62 4.16
C ARG A 59 -6.20 -7.62 3.22
N SER A 60 -6.73 -6.53 3.75
CA SER A 60 -7.43 -5.50 2.97
C SER A 60 -6.48 -4.78 2.02
N VAL A 61 -5.30 -4.38 2.49
CA VAL A 61 -4.27 -3.74 1.64
C VAL A 61 -3.79 -4.71 0.56
N ILE A 62 -3.53 -5.98 0.89
CA ILE A 62 -3.15 -6.99 -0.12
C ILE A 62 -4.25 -7.17 -1.17
N GLY A 63 -5.52 -7.20 -0.75
CA GLY A 63 -6.67 -7.29 -1.67
C GLY A 63 -6.79 -6.08 -2.59
N ALA A 64 -6.49 -4.88 -2.07
CA ALA A 64 -6.55 -3.63 -2.82
C ALA A 64 -5.51 -3.55 -3.95
N LEU A 65 -4.38 -4.28 -3.87
CA LEU A 65 -3.37 -4.33 -4.95
C LEU A 65 -3.97 -4.70 -6.31
N GLY A 66 -4.97 -5.59 -6.33
CA GLY A 66 -5.66 -5.99 -7.55
C GLY A 66 -6.58 -4.92 -8.13
N ALA A 67 -7.14 -4.05 -7.29
CA ALA A 67 -7.98 -2.93 -7.70
C ALA A 67 -7.12 -1.80 -8.28
N VAL A 68 -6.09 -1.36 -7.55
CA VAL A 68 -5.25 -0.22 -7.95
C VAL A 68 -4.40 -0.52 -9.19
N ARG A 69 -3.97 -1.76 -9.40
CA ARG A 69 -3.25 -2.14 -10.63
C ARG A 69 -4.08 -1.96 -11.90
N LYS A 70 -5.41 -2.01 -11.82
CA LYS A 70 -6.31 -1.76 -12.97
C LYS A 70 -6.47 -0.26 -13.27
N GLU A 71 -6.17 0.60 -12.31
CA GLU A 71 -6.31 2.06 -12.43
C GLU A 71 -5.04 2.71 -13.01
N VAL A 72 -3.88 2.06 -12.83
CA VAL A 72 -2.57 2.52 -13.31
C VAL A 72 -2.21 1.95 -14.70
N ALA A 73 -2.91 0.91 -15.17
CA ALA A 73 -2.71 0.27 -16.48
C ALA A 73 -3.53 0.94 -17.59
#